data_AF-B1TDG3-F1
#
_entry.id   AF-B1TDG3-F1
#
_cell.length_a   1.000
_cell.length_b   1.000
_cell.length_c   1.000
_cell.angle_alpha   90.00
_cell.angle_beta   90.00
_cell.angle_gamma   90.00
#
_symmetry.space_group_name_H-M   'P 1'
#
loop_
_entity.id
_entity.type
_entity.pdbx_description
1 polymer ?
#
loop_
_entity_poly.entity_id
_entity_poly.type
_entity_poly.pdbx_seq_one_letter_code
_entity_poly.pdbx_strand_id
1 'polypeptide(L)' 'MRAHRAADTVVVLGRDIGRPGATLATTTLGALRSDQVDMRTMVIVGSSTTRRFAIGDGREWVYTPRWYR' A
#
# COMPACT_ATOMS: atom_id res chain seq x y z
N MET A 1 0.02 6.40 13.86
CA MET A 1 0.63 5.44 12.91
C MET A 1 2.15 5.54 12.85
N ARG A 2 2.73 6.68 12.44
CA ARG A 2 4.20 6.86 12.31
C ARG A 2 4.99 6.66 13.62
N ALA A 3 4.37 6.87 14.77
CA ALA A 3 4.97 6.58 16.08
C ALA A 3 5.03 5.07 16.44
N HIS A 4 4.32 4.20 15.71
CA HIS A 4 4.18 2.77 16.05
C HIS A 4 4.59 1.81 14.93
N ARG A 5 4.87 2.33 13.74
CA ARG A 5 5.19 1.54 12.54
C ARG A 5 6.41 2.14 11.86
N ALA A 6 7.26 1.27 11.32
CA ALA A 6 8.47 1.69 10.63
C ALA A 6 8.13 2.49 9.35
N ALA A 7 9.01 3.41 8.96
CA ALA A 7 8.78 4.30 7.82
C ALA A 7 8.70 3.55 6.49
N ASP A 8 9.30 2.39 6.38
CA ASP A 8 9.27 1.50 5.22
C ASP A 8 8.01 0.61 5.14
N THR A 9 7.13 0.66 6.16
CA THR A 9 5.85 -0.08 6.17
C THR A 9 5.10 0.16 4.87
N VAL A 10 4.77 -0.91 4.15
CA VAL A 10 4.08 -0.83 2.86
C VAL A 10 2.67 -0.27 3.05
N VAL A 11 2.29 0.68 2.19
CA VAL A 11 0.94 1.27 2.13
C VAL A 11 0.42 1.15 0.71
N VAL A 12 -0.81 0.68 0.56
CA VAL A 12 -1.52 0.63 -0.73
C VAL A 12 -2.65 1.65 -0.72
N LEU A 13 -2.70 2.48 -1.76
CA LEU A 13 -3.74 3.45 -2.03
C LEU A 13 -4.59 2.94 -3.20
N GLY A 14 -5.85 2.64 -2.92
CA GLY A 14 -6.83 2.29 -3.94
C GLY A 14 -7.85 3.39 -4.10
N ARG A 15 -7.81 4.11 -5.22
CA ARG A 15 -8.78 5.16 -5.54
C ARG A 15 -9.86 4.64 -6.47
N ASP A 16 -11.12 5.00 -6.22
CA ASP A 16 -12.27 4.65 -7.07
C ASP A 16 -12.43 3.13 -7.30
N ILE A 17 -11.95 2.31 -6.35
CA ILE A 17 -11.98 0.84 -6.46
C ILE A 17 -13.41 0.33 -6.67
N GLY A 18 -13.58 -0.53 -7.68
CA GLY A 18 -14.88 -1.07 -8.09
C GLY A 18 -15.66 -0.17 -9.07
N ARG A 19 -15.05 0.91 -9.57
CA ARG A 19 -15.65 1.84 -10.55
C ARG A 19 -14.74 2.02 -11.77
N PRO A 20 -15.29 2.48 -12.92
CA PRO A 20 -14.46 2.94 -14.03
C PRO A 20 -13.49 4.04 -13.55
N GLY A 21 -12.20 3.87 -13.84
CA GLY A 21 -11.15 4.79 -13.38
C GLY A 21 -10.45 4.37 -12.09
N ALA A 22 -10.67 3.14 -11.61
CA ALA A 22 -9.92 2.61 -10.47
C ALA A 22 -8.40 2.67 -10.69
N THR A 23 -7.68 3.23 -9.72
CA THR A 23 -6.21 3.28 -9.74
C THR A 23 -5.63 2.71 -8.47
N LEU A 24 -4.50 2.02 -8.59
CA LEU A 24 -3.71 1.51 -7.48
C LEU A 24 -2.34 2.15 -7.47
N ALA A 25 -1.89 2.54 -6.28
CA ALA A 25 -0.53 2.97 -6.04
C ALA A 25 0.00 2.33 -4.76
N THR A 26 1.25 1.85 -4.79
CA THR A 26 1.95 1.40 -3.61
C THR A 26 2.98 2.44 -3.19
N THR A 27 3.07 2.70 -1.90
CA THR A 27 4.05 3.61 -1.29
C THR A 27 4.50 3.05 0.06
N THR A 28 5.24 3.83 0.83
CA THR A 28 5.60 3.52 2.22
C THR A 28 4.94 4.51 3.17
N LEU A 29 4.79 4.11 4.44
CA LEU A 29 4.23 4.98 5.47
C LEU A 29 5.07 6.27 5.62
N GLY A 30 6.37 6.20 5.40
CA GLY A 30 7.31 7.32 5.40
C GLY A 30 6.96 8.34 4.31
N ALA A 31 6.71 7.85 3.10
CA ALA A 31 6.41 8.66 1.92
C ALA A 31 4.93 9.07 1.79
N LEU A 32 4.01 8.45 2.53
CA LEU A 32 2.59 8.77 2.49
C LEU A 32 2.31 10.23 2.89
N ARG A 33 1.69 10.97 1.98
CA ARG A 33 1.23 12.35 2.19
C ARG A 33 -0.29 12.40 2.23
N SER A 34 -0.85 13.30 3.04
CA SER A 34 -2.30 13.41 3.24
C SER A 34 -3.05 13.89 2.01
N ASP A 35 -2.41 14.67 1.14
CA ASP A 35 -2.95 15.15 -0.15
C ASP A 35 -3.12 14.03 -1.19
N GLN A 36 -2.52 12.87 -0.99
CA GLN A 36 -2.71 11.68 -1.83
C GLN A 36 -4.00 10.91 -1.52
N VAL A 37 -4.72 11.29 -0.45
CA VAL A 37 -5.90 10.57 0.05
C VAL A 37 -7.09 11.52 0.10
N ASP A 38 -8.18 11.13 -0.55
CA ASP A 38 -9.47 11.80 -0.43
C ASP A 38 -10.59 10.81 -0.10
N MET A 39 -11.85 11.26 -0.19
CA MET A 39 -13.03 10.47 0.14
C MET A 39 -13.20 9.20 -0.73
N ARG A 40 -12.50 9.09 -1.85
CA ARG A 40 -12.58 7.95 -2.77
C ARG A 40 -11.36 7.04 -2.68
N THR A 41 -10.46 7.29 -1.75
CA THR A 41 -9.23 6.51 -1.55
C THR A 41 -9.37 5.58 -0.35
N MET A 42 -9.30 4.28 -0.60
CA MET A 42 -9.05 3.26 0.41
C MET A 42 -7.54 3.19 0.70
N VAL A 43 -7.18 3.20 1.98
CA VAL A 43 -5.79 3.06 2.44
C VAL A 43 -5.63 1.73 3.16
N ILE A 44 -4.74 0.87 2.66
CA ILE A 44 -4.35 -0.38 3.31
C ILE A 44 -2.93 -0.22 3.85
N VAL A 45 -2.75 -0.42 5.15
CA VAL A 45 -1.43 -0.40 5.81
C VAL A 45 -1.00 -1.83 6.07
N GLY A 46 0.15 -2.24 5.52
CA GLY A 46 0.72 -3.56 5.72
C GLY A 46 1.18 -3.82 7.16
N SER A 47 1.36 -5.10 7.48
CA SER A 47 2.08 -5.52 8.68
C SER A 47 3.59 -5.31 8.52
N SER A 48 4.35 -5.56 9.58
CA SER A 48 5.81 -5.59 9.54
C SER A 48 6.39 -6.66 8.59
N THR A 49 5.57 -7.64 8.19
CA THR A 49 5.98 -8.72 7.27
C THR A 49 5.42 -8.55 5.87
N THR A 50 4.59 -7.54 5.61
CA THR A 50 4.08 -7.24 4.26
C THR A 50 5.23 -6.87 3.33
N ARG A 51 5.25 -7.47 2.14
CA ARG A 51 6.26 -7.25 1.11
C ARG A 51 5.61 -6.85 -0.20
N ARG A 52 6.36 -6.10 -1.01
CA ARG A 52 6.02 -5.79 -2.41
C ARG A 52 7.03 -6.42 -3.33
N PHE A 53 6.61 -6.90 -4.49
CA PHE A 53 7.51 -7.43 -5.51
C PHE A 53 6.96 -7.17 -6.92
N ALA A 54 7.87 -6.88 -7.84
CA ALA A 54 7.53 -6.73 -9.25
C ALA A 54 7.19 -8.10 -9.85
N ILE A 55 6.15 -8.15 -10.67
CA ILE A 55 5.68 -9.35 -11.36
C ILE A 55 5.77 -9.24 -12.89
N GLY A 56 6.42 -8.19 -13.40
CA GLY A 56 6.54 -7.91 -14.84
C GLY A 56 5.53 -6.85 -15.33
N ASP A 57 5.78 -6.30 -16.52
CA ASP A 57 4.94 -5.27 -17.17
C ASP A 57 4.66 -4.03 -16.30
N GLY A 58 5.60 -3.66 -15.43
CA GLY A 58 5.44 -2.54 -14.50
C GLY A 58 4.41 -2.79 -13.38
N ARG A 59 3.90 -4.03 -13.24
CA ARG A 59 2.96 -4.41 -12.19
C ARG A 59 3.69 -4.83 -10.92
N GLU A 60 3.05 -4.55 -9.79
CA GLU A 60 3.56 -4.87 -8.46
C GLU A 60 2.50 -5.63 -7.66
N TRP A 61 2.92 -6.66 -6.94
CA TRP A 61 2.08 -7.38 -5.99
C TRP A 61 2.49 -7.06 -4.56
N VAL A 62 1.49 -6.90 -3.69
CA VAL A 62 1.66 -6.71 -2.26
C VAL A 62 1.05 -7.90 -1.52
N TYR A 63 1.84 -8.53 -0.66
CA TYR A 63 1.46 -9.75 0.03
C TYR A 63 2.13 -9.85 1.40
N THR A 64 1.45 -10.50 2.35
CA THR A 64 2.01 -10.79 3.67
C THR A 64 2.23 -12.30 3.81
N PRO A 65 3.49 -12.77 3.88
CA PRO A 65 3.80 -14.16 4.13
C PRO A 65 3.22 -14.66 5.46
N ARG A 66 2.67 -15.88 5.45
CA ARG A 66 2.12 -16.54 6.65
C ARG A 66 3.09 -17.52 7.31
N TRP A 67 4.33 -17.60 6.83
CA TRP A 67 5.37 -18.31 7.55
C TRP A 67 5.96 -17.38 8.61
N TYR A 68 5.93 -17.83 9.85
CA TYR A 68 6.59 -17.19 10.98
C TYR A 68 7.93 -17.87 11.15
N ARG A 69 8.98 -17.06 11.33
CA ARG A 69 10.29 -17.57 11.73
C ARG A 69 10.34 -17.68 13.25
#